data_AF-A0A2A2AN64-F1
#
_entry.id   AF-A0A2A2AN64-F1
#
_cell.length_a   1.000
_cell.length_b   1.000
_cell.length_c   1.000
_cell.angle_alpha   90.00
_cell.angle_beta   90.00
_cell.angle_gamma   90.00
#
_symmetry.space_group_name_H-M   'P 1'
#
loop_
_entity.id
_entity.type
_entity.pdbx_description
1 polymer ?
#
loop_
_entity_poly.entity_id
_entity_poly.type
_entity_poly.pdbx_seq_one_letter_code
_entity_poly.pdbx_strand_id
1 'polypeptide(L)'
;MPRKAKAASEMDTQIARSIGAKIKGVREDLDLSPKEFGALGGISQAQQYRIESGERVPDLLYLAKIKAACNISVDSLLLGDAVCSAFKSGRAAVTVNGNHNIVAGGNVQQIKTERVVHRTVADVKPGDEHISDKEAAVLTGLVNDVVELEAKLRKDPKGHRAVWGSLNSHCDVPKYRLIKSEDFGKAKLYLNQWLARLNAMPSASVKTPETWRKSKYSYIKANTKEPARAQALAEYIKRYFQAESLADLSDEELGRAYQYVAGLKRRKTL
;
A
#
# COMPACT_ATOMS: atom_id res chain seq x y z
N MET A 1 37.44 -63.61 14.25
CA MET A 1 38.28 -63.81 13.04
C MET A 1 38.44 -62.47 12.34
N PRO A 2 39.68 -61.97 12.14
CA PRO A 2 39.88 -60.73 11.41
C PRO A 2 39.52 -60.97 9.94
N ARG A 3 38.54 -60.22 9.41
CA ARG A 3 38.26 -60.22 7.98
C ARG A 3 39.51 -59.70 7.27
N LYS A 4 40.23 -60.59 6.57
CA LYS A 4 41.33 -60.23 5.69
C LYS A 4 40.84 -59.12 4.74
N ALA A 5 41.54 -57.99 4.74
CA ALA A 5 41.25 -56.88 3.86
C ALA A 5 41.23 -57.38 2.40
N LYS A 6 40.10 -57.18 1.73
CA LYS A 6 39.96 -57.40 0.29
C LYS A 6 41.02 -56.53 -0.37
N ALA A 7 41.96 -57.13 -1.12
CA ALA A 7 42.97 -56.37 -1.85
C ALA A 7 42.25 -55.31 -2.69
N ALA A 8 42.53 -54.04 -2.42
CA ALA A 8 41.93 -52.92 -3.12
C ALA A 8 42.26 -53.06 -4.62
N SER A 9 41.29 -52.77 -5.49
CA SER A 9 41.55 -52.73 -6.92
C SER A 9 42.71 -51.76 -7.19
N GLU A 10 43.57 -52.05 -8.18
CA GLU A 10 44.66 -51.13 -8.56
C GLU A 10 44.13 -49.72 -8.85
N MET A 11 42.91 -49.65 -9.40
CA MET A 11 42.17 -48.41 -9.65
C MET A 11 41.81 -47.67 -8.35
N ASP A 12 41.38 -48.38 -7.30
CA ASP A 12 41.03 -47.76 -6.01
C ASP A 12 42.27 -47.18 -5.32
N THR A 13 43.41 -47.88 -5.44
CA THR A 13 44.70 -47.42 -4.90
C THR A 13 45.20 -46.18 -5.64
N GLN A 14 45.02 -46.14 -6.95
CA GLN A 14 45.36 -44.97 -7.76
C GLN A 14 44.48 -43.76 -7.42
N ILE A 15 43.18 -43.97 -7.22
CA ILE A 15 42.23 -42.93 -6.80
C ILE A 15 42.59 -42.40 -5.40
N ALA A 16 42.88 -43.28 -4.44
CA ALA A 16 43.28 -42.89 -3.09
C ALA A 16 44.57 -42.05 -3.08
N ARG A 17 45.56 -42.43 -3.88
CA ARG A 17 46.80 -41.65 -4.06
C ARG A 17 46.55 -40.30 -4.72
N SER A 18 45.67 -40.23 -5.72
CA SER A 18 45.30 -38.96 -6.36
C SER A 18 44.59 -38.01 -5.40
N ILE A 19 43.70 -38.51 -4.55
CA ILE A 19 43.00 -37.73 -3.54
C ILE A 19 44.00 -37.23 -2.47
N GLY A 20 44.88 -38.12 -1.99
CA GLY A 20 45.91 -37.76 -1.01
C GLY A 20 46.84 -36.65 -1.50
N ALA A 21 47.30 -36.73 -2.76
CA ALA A 21 48.13 -35.70 -3.36
C ALA A 21 47.43 -34.34 -3.47
N LYS A 22 46.12 -34.31 -3.74
CA LYS A 22 45.34 -33.07 -3.80
C LYS A 22 45.13 -32.44 -2.43
N ILE A 23 44.81 -33.25 -1.42
CA ILE A 23 44.69 -32.79 -0.04
C ILE A 23 46.03 -32.20 0.43
N LYS A 24 47.15 -32.83 0.05
CA LYS A 24 48.49 -32.31 0.31
C LYS A 24 48.71 -30.93 -0.35
N GLY A 25 48.33 -30.77 -1.61
CA GLY A 25 48.44 -29.49 -2.32
C GLY A 25 47.64 -28.37 -1.64
N VAL A 26 46.39 -28.65 -1.27
CA VAL A 26 45.56 -27.66 -0.54
C VAL A 26 46.15 -27.29 0.82
N ARG A 27 46.77 -28.24 1.52
CA ARG A 27 47.47 -27.94 2.78
C ARG A 27 48.67 -27.00 2.54
N GLU A 28 49.43 -27.24 1.48
CA GLU A 28 50.59 -26.42 1.11
C GLU A 28 50.16 -25.02 0.65
N ASP A 29 49.08 -24.89 -0.11
CA ASP A 29 48.51 -23.59 -0.54
C ASP A 29 48.00 -22.74 0.64
N LEU A 30 47.68 -23.38 1.77
CA LEU A 30 47.26 -22.71 3.00
C LEU A 30 48.42 -22.46 3.97
N ASP A 31 49.65 -22.82 3.62
CA ASP A 31 50.85 -22.74 4.46
C ASP A 31 50.71 -23.44 5.83
N LEU A 32 49.92 -24.52 5.90
CA LEU A 32 49.65 -25.24 7.15
C LEU A 32 50.55 -26.47 7.33
N SER A 33 51.00 -26.70 8.57
CA SER A 33 51.72 -27.94 8.89
C SER A 33 50.77 -29.15 8.89
N PRO A 34 51.26 -30.38 8.62
CA PRO A 34 50.43 -31.59 8.67
C PRO A 34 49.75 -31.82 10.02
N LYS A 35 50.34 -31.32 11.10
CA LYS A 35 49.78 -31.41 12.46
C LYS A 35 48.58 -30.48 12.63
N GLU A 36 48.69 -29.23 12.16
CA GLU A 36 47.63 -28.23 12.25
C GLU A 36 46.47 -28.59 11.32
N PHE A 37 46.77 -29.01 10.10
CA PHE A 37 45.74 -29.42 9.14
C PHE A 37 44.97 -30.67 9.60
N GLY A 38 45.67 -31.65 10.16
CA GLY A 38 45.04 -32.83 10.78
C GLY A 38 44.14 -32.45 11.96
N ALA A 39 44.54 -31.49 12.79
CA ALA A 39 43.75 -31.01 13.92
C ALA A 39 42.42 -30.37 13.48
N LEU A 40 42.39 -29.64 12.36
CA LEU A 40 41.16 -29.08 11.79
C LEU A 40 40.15 -30.17 11.39
N GLY A 41 40.65 -31.29 10.87
CA GLY A 41 39.84 -32.48 10.55
C GLY A 41 39.54 -33.37 11.76
N GLY A 42 40.12 -33.09 12.93
CA GLY A 42 40.01 -33.89 14.14
C GLY A 42 40.75 -35.23 14.10
N ILE A 43 41.85 -35.31 13.35
CA ILE A 43 42.69 -36.51 13.22
C ILE A 43 44.14 -36.24 13.66
N SER A 44 44.89 -37.30 13.94
CA SER A 44 46.30 -37.17 14.33
C SER A 44 47.21 -36.90 13.13
N GLN A 45 48.38 -36.29 13.38
CA GLN A 45 49.38 -36.02 12.34
C GLN A 45 49.78 -37.30 11.56
N ALA A 46 49.90 -38.44 12.24
CA ALA A 46 50.21 -39.71 11.59
C ALA A 46 49.08 -40.18 10.65
N GLN A 47 47.83 -39.90 11.00
CA GLN A 47 46.68 -40.22 10.14
C GLN A 47 46.62 -39.29 8.92
N GLN A 48 46.98 -38.01 9.09
CA GLN A 48 47.09 -37.07 7.99
C GLN A 48 48.11 -37.54 6.95
N TYR A 49 49.30 -37.98 7.37
CA TYR A 49 50.32 -38.51 6.45
C TYR A 49 49.85 -39.75 5.68
N ARG A 50 49.11 -40.66 6.34
CA ARG A 50 48.55 -41.86 5.68
C ARG A 50 47.49 -41.53 4.66
N ILE A 51 46.75 -40.43 4.86
CA ILE A 51 45.79 -39.92 3.89
C ILE A 51 46.53 -39.28 2.71
N GLU A 52 47.54 -38.45 2.98
CA GLU A 52 48.32 -37.79 1.93
C GLU A 52 49.12 -38.77 1.06
N SER A 53 49.61 -39.88 1.63
CA SER A 53 50.31 -40.93 0.88
C SER A 53 49.38 -41.82 0.05
N GLY A 54 48.07 -41.74 0.27
CA GLY A 54 47.06 -42.62 -0.35
C GLY A 54 46.98 -44.01 0.28
N GLU A 55 47.67 -44.26 1.40
CA GLU A 55 47.58 -45.51 2.17
C GLU A 55 46.19 -45.66 2.81
N ARG A 56 45.53 -44.53 3.15
CA ARG A 56 44.21 -44.50 3.74
C ARG A 56 43.30 -43.50 3.03
N VAL A 57 42.06 -43.90 2.79
CA VAL A 57 41.02 -43.01 2.25
C VAL A 57 40.49 -42.09 3.36
N PRO A 58 40.39 -40.77 3.13
CA PRO A 58 39.83 -39.83 4.09
C PRO A 58 38.34 -40.14 4.35
N ASP A 59 37.91 -39.99 5.60
CA ASP A 59 36.50 -40.14 5.97
C ASP A 59 35.69 -38.90 5.58
N LEU A 60 34.40 -39.07 5.28
CA LEU A 60 33.50 -37.98 4.91
C LEU A 60 33.37 -36.95 6.03
N LEU A 61 33.38 -37.39 7.30
CA LEU A 61 33.35 -36.51 8.46
C LEU A 61 34.60 -35.62 8.56
N TYR A 62 35.77 -36.16 8.19
CA TYR A 62 37.01 -35.40 8.14
C TYR A 62 36.94 -34.30 7.07
N LEU A 63 36.43 -34.63 5.88
CA LEU A 63 36.24 -33.66 4.79
C LEU A 63 35.22 -32.56 5.14
N ALA A 64 34.13 -32.93 5.81
CA ALA A 64 33.10 -31.99 6.25
C ALA A 64 33.65 -30.98 7.27
N LYS A 65 34.50 -31.43 8.20
CA LYS A 65 35.16 -30.55 9.18
C LYS A 65 36.15 -29.60 8.54
N ILE A 66 36.93 -30.06 7.57
CA ILE A 66 37.84 -29.19 6.81
C ILE A 66 37.08 -28.16 5.98
N LYS A 67 35.96 -28.54 5.34
CA LYS A 67 35.07 -27.59 4.68
C LYS A 67 34.61 -26.49 5.62
N ALA A 68 34.18 -26.84 6.84
CA ALA A 68 33.72 -25.88 7.83
C ALA A 68 34.86 -24.96 8.33
N ALA A 69 36.07 -25.51 8.50
CA ALA A 69 37.21 -24.77 9.02
C ALA A 69 37.88 -23.84 8.00
N CYS A 70 38.04 -24.30 6.76
CA CYS A 70 38.81 -23.59 5.72
C CYS A 70 37.91 -22.94 4.65
N ASN A 71 36.58 -23.14 4.71
CA ASN A 71 35.61 -22.70 3.70
C ASN A 71 35.93 -23.20 2.27
N ILE A 72 36.56 -24.38 2.16
CA ILE A 72 36.95 -25.01 0.90
C ILE A 72 35.89 -26.02 0.47
N SER A 73 35.50 -26.01 -0.81
CA SER A 73 34.55 -26.99 -1.32
C SER A 73 35.17 -28.40 -1.33
N VAL A 74 34.42 -29.38 -0.80
CA VAL A 74 34.82 -30.80 -0.80
C VAL A 74 35.07 -31.32 -2.22
N ASP A 75 34.38 -30.74 -3.21
CA ASP A 75 34.57 -31.09 -4.63
C ASP A 75 35.95 -30.69 -5.14
N SER A 76 36.48 -29.55 -4.69
CA SER A 76 37.84 -29.11 -5.00
C SER A 76 38.89 -30.03 -4.38
N LEU A 77 38.62 -30.53 -3.17
CA LEU A 77 39.52 -31.44 -2.43
C LEU A 77 39.58 -32.85 -3.03
N LEU A 78 38.46 -33.35 -3.57
CA LEU A 78 38.37 -34.73 -4.08
C LEU A 78 38.58 -34.81 -5.60
N LEU A 79 37.91 -33.94 -6.36
CA LEU A 79 37.81 -34.04 -7.81
C LEU A 79 38.73 -33.05 -8.52
N GLY A 80 39.04 -31.92 -7.89
CA GLY A 80 39.79 -30.81 -8.48
C GLY A 80 38.94 -30.02 -9.49
N ASP A 81 39.38 -28.79 -9.79
CA ASP A 81 38.59 -27.81 -10.56
C ASP A 81 38.20 -28.24 -11.98
N ALA A 82 38.84 -29.29 -12.52
CA ALA A 82 38.61 -29.75 -13.89
C ALA A 82 37.25 -30.45 -14.09
N VAL A 83 36.71 -31.16 -13.10
CA VAL A 83 35.56 -32.06 -13.32
C VAL A 83 34.21 -31.33 -13.26
N CYS A 84 34.12 -30.22 -12.54
CA CYS A 84 32.91 -29.40 -12.49
C CYS A 84 32.62 -28.62 -13.78
N SER A 85 33.55 -28.59 -14.75
CA SER A 85 33.37 -27.88 -16.02
C SER A 85 32.44 -28.62 -16.99
N ALA A 86 32.35 -29.95 -16.92
CA ALA A 86 31.61 -30.75 -17.91
C ALA A 86 30.08 -30.81 -17.67
N PHE A 87 29.61 -30.62 -16.43
CA PHE A 87 28.16 -30.56 -16.12
C PHE A 87 27.63 -29.12 -16.05
N LYS A 88 28.48 -28.12 -16.27
CA LYS A 88 28.13 -26.70 -16.36
C LYS A 88 27.91 -26.25 -17.81
N SER A 89 27.25 -27.07 -18.63
CA SER A 89 26.62 -26.54 -19.84
C SER A 89 25.31 -25.84 -19.48
N GLY A 90 25.42 -24.54 -19.20
CA GLY A 90 24.45 -23.57 -19.71
C GLY A 90 23.16 -23.31 -18.94
N ARG A 91 23.20 -23.19 -17.60
CA ARG A 91 22.22 -22.33 -16.89
C ARG A 91 22.92 -21.56 -15.78
N ALA A 92 23.31 -20.32 -16.08
CA ALA A 92 23.54 -19.34 -15.02
C ALA A 92 22.21 -19.15 -14.29
N ALA A 93 22.13 -19.59 -13.04
CA ALA A 93 21.00 -19.28 -12.18
C ALA A 93 21.00 -17.77 -11.93
N VAL A 94 20.17 -17.03 -12.68
CA VAL A 94 19.99 -15.60 -12.48
C VAL A 94 18.94 -15.43 -11.38
N THR A 95 19.41 -15.21 -10.15
CA THR A 95 18.53 -14.86 -9.02
C THR A 95 18.20 -13.39 -9.11
N VAL A 96 16.90 -13.08 -9.22
CA VAL A 96 16.40 -11.70 -9.34
C VAL A 96 15.46 -11.41 -8.18
N ASN A 97 15.76 -10.35 -7.43
CA ASN A 97 14.94 -9.90 -6.30
C ASN A 97 14.49 -8.44 -6.55
N GLY A 98 13.18 -8.17 -6.44
CA GLY A 98 12.57 -6.85 -6.72
C GLY A 98 11.47 -6.88 -7.79
N ASN A 99 10.81 -5.73 -8.00
CA ASN A 99 9.70 -5.55 -8.96
C ASN A 99 10.16 -4.83 -10.25
N HIS A 100 9.58 -5.18 -11.41
CA HIS A 100 9.89 -4.66 -12.77
C HIS A 100 11.20 -5.15 -13.41
N ASN A 101 11.66 -6.35 -13.07
CA ASN A 101 12.86 -6.93 -13.67
C ASN A 101 12.57 -7.63 -15.00
N ILE A 102 13.46 -7.51 -15.98
CA ILE A 102 13.39 -8.20 -17.28
C ILE A 102 14.64 -9.10 -17.39
N VAL A 103 14.45 -10.41 -17.51
CA VAL A 103 15.52 -11.40 -17.73
C VAL A 103 15.36 -11.99 -19.11
N ALA A 104 16.35 -11.83 -19.99
CA ALA A 104 16.33 -12.36 -21.34
C ALA A 104 17.68 -12.96 -21.72
N GLY A 105 17.66 -14.08 -22.45
CA GLY A 105 18.86 -14.80 -22.91
C GLY A 105 19.37 -14.35 -24.28
N GLY A 106 19.08 -13.12 -24.70
CA GLY A 106 19.38 -12.57 -26.03
C GLY A 106 19.31 -11.04 -26.05
N ASN A 107 19.31 -10.44 -27.25
CA ASN A 107 19.37 -8.98 -27.41
C ASN A 107 18.02 -8.33 -27.01
N VAL A 108 18.02 -7.51 -25.95
CA VAL A 108 16.81 -6.81 -25.45
C VAL A 108 16.79 -5.40 -26.00
N GLN A 109 15.93 -5.14 -26.98
CA GLN A 109 15.61 -3.76 -27.39
C GLN A 109 14.52 -3.22 -26.45
N GLN A 110 14.93 -2.57 -25.37
CA GLN A 110 14.02 -1.83 -24.49
C GLN A 110 13.64 -0.51 -25.15
N ILE A 111 12.65 -0.55 -26.06
CA ILE A 111 12.11 0.67 -26.68
C ILE A 111 11.29 1.41 -25.62
N LYS A 112 11.86 2.46 -25.02
CA LYS A 112 11.12 3.43 -24.21
C LYS A 112 10.31 4.34 -25.13
N THR A 113 9.17 3.86 -25.62
CA THR A 113 8.17 4.75 -26.21
C THR A 113 7.48 5.51 -25.09
N GLU A 114 7.79 6.81 -24.97
CA GLU A 114 6.98 7.70 -24.16
C GLU A 114 5.59 7.79 -24.79
N ARG A 115 4.56 7.39 -24.05
CA ARG A 115 3.18 7.57 -24.49
C ARG A 115 2.88 9.07 -24.47
N VAL A 116 3.08 9.73 -25.61
CA VAL A 116 2.69 11.14 -25.81
C VAL A 116 1.16 11.19 -25.88
N VAL A 117 0.53 11.44 -24.73
CA VAL A 117 -0.92 11.68 -24.67
C VAL A 117 -1.15 13.16 -24.94
N HIS A 118 -1.53 13.49 -26.17
CA HIS A 118 -2.03 14.83 -26.49
C HIS A 118 -3.40 15.01 -25.83
N ARG A 119 -3.44 15.75 -24.71
CA ARG A 119 -4.69 16.16 -24.10
C ARG A 119 -5.20 17.38 -24.85
N THR A 120 -6.30 17.24 -25.59
CA THR A 120 -7.04 18.39 -26.11
C THR A 120 -7.52 19.21 -24.92
N VAL A 121 -6.88 20.36 -24.69
CA VAL A 121 -7.30 21.30 -23.66
C VAL A 121 -8.38 22.16 -24.29
N ALA A 122 -9.64 21.97 -23.87
CA ALA A 122 -10.71 22.87 -24.25
C ALA A 122 -10.39 24.27 -23.69
N ASP A 123 -10.42 25.29 -24.56
CA ASP A 123 -10.28 26.69 -24.14
C ASP A 123 -11.44 27.07 -23.23
N VAL A 124 -11.12 27.39 -21.98
CA VAL A 124 -12.09 27.90 -21.02
C VAL A 124 -12.26 29.39 -21.33
N LYS A 125 -13.41 29.79 -21.85
CA LYS A 125 -13.85 31.19 -21.95
C LYS A 125 -14.69 31.55 -20.70
N PRO A 126 -14.13 32.16 -19.65
CA PRO A 126 -14.85 32.47 -18.43
C PRO A 126 -15.75 33.68 -18.66
N GLY A 127 -17.02 33.62 -18.23
CA GLY A 127 -17.94 34.76 -18.24
C GLY A 127 -18.85 34.87 -19.47
N ASP A 128 -18.44 34.38 -20.65
CA ASP A 128 -19.29 34.39 -21.85
C ASP A 128 -20.08 33.08 -21.99
N GLU A 129 -19.41 31.93 -21.97
CA GLU A 129 -20.04 30.61 -22.13
C GLU A 129 -19.96 29.78 -20.84
N HIS A 130 -18.87 29.93 -20.08
CA HIS A 130 -18.61 29.16 -18.87
C HIS A 130 -18.75 30.00 -17.61
N ILE A 131 -18.89 29.31 -16.47
CA ILE A 131 -18.92 29.94 -15.14
C ILE A 131 -17.80 30.98 -14.97
N SER A 132 -18.15 32.11 -14.37
CA SER A 132 -17.18 33.14 -14.00
C SER A 132 -16.26 32.65 -12.89
N ASP A 133 -15.11 33.31 -12.72
CA ASP A 133 -14.17 32.98 -11.64
C ASP A 133 -14.80 33.11 -10.24
N LYS A 134 -15.73 34.06 -10.07
CA LYS A 134 -16.48 34.25 -8.82
C LYS A 134 -17.39 33.05 -8.54
N GLU A 135 -18.11 32.57 -9.55
CA GLU A 135 -18.97 31.39 -9.44
C GLU A 135 -18.14 30.12 -9.18
N ALA A 136 -17.00 29.99 -9.86
CA ALA A 136 -16.05 28.91 -9.65
C ALA A 136 -15.51 28.91 -8.21
N ALA A 137 -15.22 30.08 -7.63
CA ALA A 137 -14.81 30.20 -6.23
C ALA A 137 -15.90 29.75 -5.26
N VAL A 138 -17.17 30.09 -5.53
CA VAL A 138 -18.32 29.64 -4.73
C VAL A 138 -18.45 28.12 -4.77
N LEU A 139 -18.36 27.49 -5.95
CA LEU A 139 -18.40 26.03 -6.05
C LEU A 139 -17.23 25.37 -5.31
N THR A 140 -16.04 25.97 -5.39
CA THR A 140 -14.85 25.48 -4.69
C THR A 140 -15.05 25.51 -3.17
N GLY A 141 -15.60 26.61 -2.63
CA GLY A 141 -15.95 26.69 -1.21
C GLY A 141 -16.93 25.60 -0.78
N LEU A 142 -18.02 25.42 -1.54
CA LEU A 142 -19.02 24.38 -1.24
C LEU A 142 -18.44 22.95 -1.31
N VAL A 143 -17.52 22.69 -2.25
CA VAL A 143 -16.85 21.39 -2.32
C VAL A 143 -15.95 21.16 -1.09
N ASN A 144 -15.23 22.18 -0.64
CA ASN A 144 -14.40 22.08 0.57
C ASN A 144 -15.27 21.79 1.80
N ASP A 145 -16.40 22.49 1.96
CA ASP A 145 -17.34 22.25 3.06
C ASP A 145 -17.88 20.80 3.04
N VAL A 146 -18.17 20.26 1.84
CA VAL A 146 -18.62 18.87 1.69
C VAL A 146 -17.54 17.90 2.14
N VAL A 147 -16.30 18.10 1.71
CA VAL A 147 -15.17 17.22 2.05
C VAL A 147 -14.87 17.27 3.56
N GLU A 148 -14.89 18.46 4.16
CA GLU A 148 -14.67 18.62 5.60
C GLU A 148 -15.75 17.92 6.42
N LEU A 149 -17.03 18.07 6.05
CA LEU A 149 -18.14 17.38 6.73
C LEU A 149 -18.13 15.87 6.49
N GLU A 150 -17.83 15.41 5.26
CA GLU A 150 -17.66 13.99 4.95
C GLU A 150 -16.60 13.36 5.86
N ALA A 151 -15.43 14.02 5.98
CA ALA A 151 -14.32 13.55 6.81
C ALA A 151 -14.69 13.39 8.29
N LYS A 152 -15.50 14.31 8.83
CA LYS A 152 -15.96 14.23 10.22
C LYS A 152 -17.01 13.14 10.42
N LEU A 153 -17.95 13.00 9.48
CA LEU A 153 -19.16 12.22 9.70
C LEU A 153 -19.05 10.76 9.29
N ARG A 154 -18.41 10.47 8.15
CA ARG A 154 -18.36 9.14 7.53
C ARG A 154 -17.08 8.39 7.87
N LYS A 155 -17.17 7.06 7.83
CA LYS A 155 -16.03 6.15 8.03
C LYS A 155 -15.11 6.12 6.80
N ASP A 156 -15.70 6.17 5.60
CA ASP A 156 -15.00 6.22 4.32
C ASP A 156 -15.36 7.54 3.61
N PRO A 157 -14.60 8.62 3.89
CA PRO A 157 -14.95 9.96 3.43
C PRO A 157 -14.56 10.19 1.98
N LYS A 158 -15.43 10.88 1.23
CA LYS A 158 -15.11 11.31 -0.13
C LYS A 158 -14.18 12.52 -0.13
N GLY A 159 -13.01 12.35 -0.74
CA GLY A 159 -12.08 13.46 -0.98
C GLY A 159 -12.48 14.37 -2.14
N HIS A 160 -11.79 15.52 -2.28
CA HIS A 160 -12.04 16.54 -3.30
C HIS A 160 -12.21 15.96 -4.71
N ARG A 161 -11.34 15.03 -5.13
CA ARG A 161 -11.40 14.41 -6.47
C ARG A 161 -12.73 13.68 -6.71
N ALA A 162 -13.23 12.96 -5.71
CA ALA A 162 -14.48 12.20 -5.82
C ALA A 162 -15.69 13.15 -5.84
N VAL A 163 -15.68 14.21 -5.05
CA VAL A 163 -16.74 15.23 -5.05
C VAL A 163 -16.78 15.97 -6.38
N TRP A 164 -15.63 16.42 -6.90
CA TRP A 164 -15.54 17.04 -8.22
C TRP A 164 -15.97 16.10 -9.34
N GLY A 165 -15.55 14.83 -9.30
CA GLY A 165 -16.00 13.82 -10.26
C GLY A 165 -17.52 13.70 -10.28
N SER A 166 -18.14 13.62 -9.10
CA SER A 166 -19.60 13.51 -8.95
C SER A 166 -20.34 14.77 -9.44
N LEU A 167 -19.79 15.96 -9.15
CA LEU A 167 -20.37 17.23 -9.63
C LEU A 167 -20.26 17.38 -11.15
N ASN A 168 -19.11 17.05 -11.71
CA ASN A 168 -18.83 17.12 -13.14
C ASN A 168 -19.78 16.19 -13.91
N SER A 169 -19.95 14.95 -13.43
CA SER A 169 -20.93 14.01 -13.97
C SER A 169 -22.37 14.52 -13.85
N HIS A 170 -22.74 15.18 -12.74
CA HIS A 170 -24.09 15.74 -12.58
C HIS A 170 -24.39 16.91 -13.53
N CYS A 171 -23.35 17.63 -13.96
CA CYS A 171 -23.47 18.73 -14.91
C CYS A 171 -23.12 18.31 -16.34
N ASP A 172 -22.91 17.01 -16.60
CA ASP A 172 -22.54 16.46 -17.91
C ASP A 172 -21.31 17.10 -18.55
N VAL A 173 -20.33 17.50 -17.72
CA VAL A 173 -19.08 18.15 -18.17
C VAL A 173 -17.85 17.36 -17.73
N PRO A 174 -16.74 17.41 -18.49
CA PRO A 174 -15.51 16.75 -18.10
C PRO A 174 -14.75 17.50 -16.97
N LYS A 175 -14.95 18.82 -16.84
CA LYS A 175 -14.30 19.65 -15.81
C LYS A 175 -15.25 20.76 -15.36
N TYR A 176 -15.25 21.07 -14.06
CA TYR A 176 -16.14 22.08 -13.49
C TYR A 176 -15.99 23.49 -14.11
N ARG A 177 -14.80 23.84 -14.63
CA ARG A 177 -14.59 25.11 -15.33
C ARG A 177 -15.29 25.19 -16.69
N LEU A 178 -15.80 24.07 -17.19
CA LEU A 178 -16.57 23.99 -18.43
C LEU A 178 -18.08 23.93 -18.14
N ILE A 179 -18.50 24.11 -16.89
CA ILE A 179 -19.92 24.28 -16.56
C ILE A 179 -20.40 25.58 -17.22
N LYS A 180 -21.53 25.52 -17.91
CA LYS A 180 -22.17 26.69 -18.50
C LYS A 180 -22.64 27.64 -17.39
N SER A 181 -22.63 28.94 -17.63
CA SER A 181 -23.11 29.91 -16.62
C SER A 181 -24.56 29.61 -16.18
N GLU A 182 -25.43 29.19 -17.10
CA GLU A 182 -26.82 28.78 -16.84
C GLU A 182 -26.93 27.60 -15.85
N ASP A 183 -25.98 26.66 -15.91
CA ASP A 183 -25.95 25.46 -15.08
C ASP A 183 -25.33 25.71 -13.69
N PHE A 184 -24.84 26.92 -13.41
CA PHE A 184 -24.31 27.27 -12.08
C PHE A 184 -25.34 27.03 -10.98
N GLY A 185 -26.60 27.41 -11.21
CA GLY A 185 -27.70 27.18 -10.26
C GLY A 185 -27.90 25.70 -9.95
N LYS A 186 -27.83 24.84 -10.98
CA LYS A 186 -27.93 23.38 -10.87
C LYS A 186 -26.75 22.80 -10.07
N ALA A 187 -25.52 23.22 -10.38
CA ALA A 187 -24.31 22.79 -9.68
C ALA A 187 -24.33 23.18 -8.20
N LYS A 188 -24.66 24.43 -7.90
CA LYS A 188 -24.79 24.95 -6.53
C LYS A 188 -25.88 24.20 -5.75
N LEU A 189 -27.04 23.96 -6.35
CA LEU A 189 -28.12 23.21 -5.72
C LEU A 189 -27.68 21.80 -5.34
N TYR A 190 -27.00 21.09 -6.24
CA TYR A 190 -26.51 19.74 -5.99
C TYR A 190 -25.58 19.65 -4.78
N LEU A 191 -24.59 20.56 -4.68
CA LEU A 191 -23.67 20.59 -3.55
C LEU A 191 -24.40 20.93 -2.24
N ASN A 192 -25.34 21.88 -2.26
CA ASN A 192 -26.16 22.19 -1.09
C ASN A 192 -27.03 21.01 -0.64
N GLN A 193 -27.62 20.26 -1.58
CA GLN A 193 -28.35 19.04 -1.24
C GLN A 193 -27.42 17.99 -0.62
N TRP A 194 -26.17 17.88 -1.07
CA TRP A 194 -25.20 16.98 -0.46
C TRP A 194 -24.88 17.39 0.99
N LEU A 195 -24.57 18.67 1.22
CA LEU A 195 -24.38 19.22 2.56
C LEU A 195 -25.61 18.99 3.46
N ALA A 196 -26.82 19.15 2.92
CA ALA A 196 -28.05 18.89 3.65
C ALA A 196 -28.20 17.42 4.06
N ARG A 197 -27.87 16.48 3.16
CA ARG A 197 -27.87 15.03 3.48
C ARG A 197 -26.87 14.69 4.57
N LEU A 198 -25.67 15.28 4.54
CA LEU A 198 -24.64 15.09 5.56
C LEU A 198 -25.11 15.62 6.93
N ASN A 199 -25.63 16.84 6.97
CA ASN A 199 -26.17 17.43 8.21
C ASN A 199 -27.43 16.74 8.72
N ALA A 200 -28.15 15.99 7.88
CA ALA A 200 -29.30 15.20 8.29
C ALA A 200 -28.91 13.83 8.89
N MET A 201 -27.64 13.43 8.82
CA MET A 201 -27.21 12.15 9.38
C MET A 201 -27.40 12.13 10.91
N PRO A 202 -27.79 10.99 11.52
CA PRO A 202 -27.94 10.87 12.97
C PRO A 202 -26.65 11.19 13.73
N SER A 203 -25.49 10.87 13.15
CA SER A 203 -24.18 11.15 13.74
C SER A 203 -23.79 12.63 13.69
N ALA A 204 -24.50 13.47 12.94
CA ALA A 204 -24.15 14.87 12.77
C ALA A 204 -24.39 15.72 14.02
N SER A 205 -25.43 15.43 14.79
CA SER A 205 -25.68 16.09 16.08
C SER A 205 -24.57 15.77 17.09
N VAL A 206 -24.04 14.54 17.08
CA VAL A 206 -23.03 14.09 18.02
C VAL A 206 -21.62 14.56 17.64
N LYS A 207 -21.23 14.38 16.38
CA LYS A 207 -19.86 14.65 15.92
C LYS A 207 -19.60 16.11 15.57
N THR A 208 -20.64 16.84 15.21
CA THR A 208 -20.55 18.24 14.78
C THR A 208 -21.68 19.08 15.39
N PRO A 209 -21.77 19.14 16.74
CA PRO A 209 -22.93 19.73 17.44
C PRO A 209 -23.11 21.22 17.11
N GLU A 210 -22.03 22.00 17.07
CA GLU A 210 -22.13 23.44 16.82
C GLU A 210 -22.64 23.74 15.40
N THR A 211 -22.02 23.17 14.37
CA THR A 211 -22.42 23.41 12.96
C THR A 211 -23.82 22.85 12.68
N TRP A 212 -24.17 21.72 13.30
CA TRP A 212 -25.50 21.13 13.21
C TRP A 212 -26.55 22.04 13.84
N ARG A 213 -26.37 22.47 15.10
CA ARG A 213 -27.28 23.39 15.79
C ARG A 213 -27.45 24.71 15.04
N LYS A 214 -26.34 25.33 14.58
CA LYS A 214 -26.35 26.58 13.81
C LYS A 214 -27.18 26.46 12.54
N SER A 215 -27.06 25.33 11.83
CA SER A 215 -27.85 25.03 10.63
C SER A 215 -29.34 24.90 10.95
N LYS A 216 -29.70 24.22 12.06
CA LYS A 216 -31.09 24.09 12.51
C LYS A 216 -31.69 25.43 12.93
N TYR A 217 -30.96 26.22 13.72
CA TYR A 217 -31.40 27.56 14.12
C TYR A 217 -31.59 28.49 12.92
N SER A 218 -30.66 28.50 11.97
CA SER A 218 -30.79 29.30 10.75
C SER A 218 -32.06 28.96 9.99
N TYR A 219 -32.35 27.67 9.80
CA TYR A 219 -33.57 27.23 9.14
C TYR A 219 -34.83 27.63 9.92
N ILE A 220 -34.86 27.36 11.23
CA ILE A 220 -36.02 27.68 12.07
C ILE A 220 -36.28 29.19 12.00
N LYS A 221 -35.28 30.02 12.30
CA LYS A 221 -35.40 31.49 12.25
C LYS A 221 -35.80 32.01 10.87
N ALA A 222 -35.30 31.43 9.80
CA ALA A 222 -35.67 31.84 8.44
C ALA A 222 -37.15 31.54 8.12
N ASN A 223 -37.72 30.46 8.67
CA ASN A 223 -39.09 30.02 8.38
C ASN A 223 -40.13 30.43 9.44
N THR A 224 -39.71 30.96 10.59
CA THR A 224 -40.57 31.51 11.65
C THR A 224 -40.59 33.03 11.69
N LYS A 225 -40.34 33.70 10.57
CA LYS A 225 -40.46 35.17 10.48
C LYS A 225 -41.90 35.66 10.60
N GLU A 226 -42.86 34.85 10.14
CA GLU A 226 -44.28 35.13 10.28
C GLU A 226 -44.73 34.91 11.75
N PRO A 227 -45.48 35.85 12.34
CA PRO A 227 -45.85 35.78 13.76
C PRO A 227 -46.69 34.54 14.09
N ALA A 228 -47.58 34.12 13.20
CA ALA A 228 -48.37 32.90 13.38
C ALA A 228 -47.50 31.64 13.48
N ARG A 229 -46.45 31.53 12.66
CA ARG A 229 -45.51 30.39 12.71
C ARG A 229 -44.59 30.44 13.92
N ALA A 230 -44.20 31.64 14.36
CA ALA A 230 -43.43 31.83 15.58
C ALA A 230 -44.23 31.40 16.82
N GLN A 231 -45.50 31.80 16.92
CA GLN A 231 -46.40 31.38 17.99
C GLN A 231 -46.63 29.86 18.00
N ALA A 232 -46.95 29.27 16.85
CA ALA A 232 -47.14 27.82 16.73
C ALA A 232 -45.90 27.02 17.17
N LEU A 233 -44.69 27.52 16.86
CA LEU A 233 -43.46 26.91 17.34
C LEU A 233 -43.29 27.06 18.86
N ALA A 234 -43.54 28.25 19.41
CA ALA A 234 -43.41 28.49 20.85
C ALA A 234 -44.38 27.61 21.66
N GLU A 235 -45.63 27.48 21.19
CA GLU A 235 -46.62 26.57 21.78
C GLU A 235 -46.17 25.11 21.73
N TYR A 236 -45.62 24.68 20.58
CA TYR A 236 -45.10 23.33 20.43
C TYR A 236 -43.94 23.06 21.40
N ILE A 237 -42.97 23.98 21.49
CA ILE A 237 -41.83 23.84 22.40
C ILE A 237 -42.30 23.77 23.86
N LYS A 238 -43.19 24.67 24.28
CA LYS A 238 -43.73 24.69 25.65
C LYS A 238 -44.51 23.42 25.98
N ARG A 239 -45.33 22.93 25.06
CA ARG A 239 -46.19 21.76 25.28
C ARG A 239 -45.42 20.45 25.35
N TYR A 240 -44.42 20.26 24.48
CA TYR A 240 -43.74 18.96 24.34
C TYR A 240 -42.40 18.89 25.05
N PHE A 241 -41.69 20.01 25.20
CA PHE A 241 -40.34 20.03 25.77
C PHE A 241 -40.27 20.82 27.08
N GLN A 242 -41.34 21.52 27.48
CA GLN A 242 -41.38 22.33 28.70
C GLN A 242 -40.28 23.41 28.77
N ALA A 243 -39.72 23.80 27.62
CA ALA A 243 -38.71 24.83 27.49
C ALA A 243 -39.33 26.19 27.11
N GLU A 244 -38.67 27.28 27.49
CA GLU A 244 -39.10 28.64 27.14
C GLU A 244 -38.43 29.14 25.86
N SER A 245 -37.21 28.68 25.58
CA SER A 245 -36.42 29.14 24.44
C SER A 245 -35.84 28.00 23.62
N LEU A 246 -35.61 28.27 22.33
CA LEU A 246 -34.87 27.41 21.40
C LEU A 246 -33.45 27.08 21.88
N ALA A 247 -32.88 27.91 22.76
CA ALA A 247 -31.54 27.71 23.31
C ALA A 247 -31.49 26.56 24.34
N ASP A 248 -32.61 26.28 25.00
CA ASP A 248 -32.68 25.32 26.11
C ASP A 248 -32.94 23.88 25.63
N LEU A 249 -33.15 23.69 24.32
CA LEU A 249 -33.43 22.37 23.74
C LEU A 249 -32.16 21.53 23.61
N SER A 250 -32.28 20.25 23.97
CA SER A 250 -31.31 19.22 23.60
C SER A 250 -31.22 19.06 22.07
N ASP A 251 -30.16 18.40 21.58
CA ASP A 251 -29.99 18.18 20.13
C ASP A 251 -31.15 17.37 19.53
N GLU A 252 -31.67 16.38 20.26
CA GLU A 252 -32.80 15.57 19.80
C GLU A 252 -34.10 16.39 19.71
N GLU A 253 -34.37 17.23 20.72
CA GLU A 253 -35.53 18.13 20.76
C GLU A 253 -35.45 19.20 19.68
N LEU A 254 -34.28 19.79 19.46
CA LEU A 254 -34.06 20.75 18.38
C LEU A 254 -34.30 20.09 17.01
N GLY A 255 -33.92 18.81 16.87
CA GLY A 255 -34.23 18.02 15.68
C GLY A 255 -35.72 17.86 15.44
N ARG A 256 -36.50 17.58 16.49
CA ARG A 256 -37.97 17.47 16.44
C ARG A 256 -38.64 18.82 16.13
N ALA A 257 -38.19 19.89 16.79
CA ALA A 257 -38.67 21.25 16.52
C ALA A 257 -38.42 21.66 15.05
N TYR A 258 -37.25 21.34 14.51
CA TYR A 258 -36.93 21.55 13.10
C TYR A 258 -37.90 20.81 12.16
N GLN A 259 -38.19 19.53 12.44
CA GLN A 259 -39.12 18.74 11.61
C GLN A 259 -40.54 19.30 11.65
N TYR A 260 -40.98 19.78 12.81
CA TYR A 260 -42.28 20.44 12.97
C TYR A 260 -42.39 21.70 12.10
N VAL A 261 -41.39 22.60 12.17
CA VAL A 261 -41.33 23.82 11.35
C VAL A 261 -41.28 23.49 9.85
N ALA A 262 -40.51 22.48 9.45
CA ALA A 262 -40.46 22.01 8.07
C ALA A 262 -41.81 21.42 7.60
N GLY A 263 -42.58 20.81 8.52
CA GLY A 263 -43.94 20.35 8.29
C GLY A 263 -44.95 21.49 8.15
N LEU A 264 -44.80 22.58 8.90
CA LEU A 264 -45.63 23.78 8.76
C LEU A 264 -45.47 24.42 7.38
N LYS A 265 -44.23 24.52 6.86
CA LYS A 265 -43.99 25.07 5.52
C LYS A 265 -44.69 24.28 4.40
N ARG A 266 -44.77 22.95 4.55
CA ARG A 266 -45.40 22.06 3.55
C ARG A 266 -46.93 22.14 3.57
N ARG A 267 -47.50 22.40 4.74
CA ARG A 267 -48.92 22.68 4.91
C ARG A 267 -49.14 24.12 4.47
N LYS A 268 -49.53 24.32 3.22
CA LYS A 268 -49.74 25.63 2.55
C LYS A 268 -50.87 26.50 3.18
N THR A 269 -51.29 26.18 4.39
CA THR A 269 -52.45 26.70 5.10
C THR A 269 -52.13 26.85 6.58
N LEU A 270 -51.75 28.08 6.95
CA LEU A 270 -52.18 28.80 8.14
C LEU A 270 -52.30 30.27 7.73
#